data_AF-A0A2M8DCX6-F1
#
_entry.id   AF-A0A2M8DCX6-F1
#
_cell.length_a   1.000
_cell.length_b   1.000
_cell.length_c   1.000
_cell.angle_alpha   90.00
_cell.angle_beta   90.00
_cell.angle_gamma   90.00
#
_symmetry.space_group_name_H-M   'P 1'
#
loop_
_entity.id
_entity.type
_entity.pdbx_description
1 polymer ?
#
loop_
_entity_poly.entity_id
_entity_poly.type
_entity_poly.pdbx_seq_one_letter_code
_entity_poly.pdbx_strand_id
1 'polypeptide(L)'
;MKLNNKFVNLPSHDFSIEVVEHKGRGNPSMICDLLINHLTTRLATIYKDFYQTDIDFDLSDSILLAGETIPDFQGSGSIFKPMVFILGGWATDEHQGKRLNFDYLIRSEIYTFLKENYRFLHENNFFIKNAVKMIPAKLIPYLTKNNVIASDEWVAMGIGGYTVLEKIVLSVNKYLDSLIKNSQPEIGEDIVIKGTLEKSSLKIK
;
A
#
# COMPACT_ATOMS: atom_id res chain seq x y z
N MET A 1 -10.87 23.52 -17.39
CA MET A 1 -11.32 22.20 -16.90
C MET A 1 -12.50 21.75 -17.75
N LYS A 2 -12.43 20.57 -18.39
CA LYS A 2 -13.56 20.02 -19.17
C LYS A 2 -14.42 19.18 -18.22
N LEU A 3 -15.49 19.76 -17.68
CA LEU A 3 -16.44 19.07 -16.82
C LEU A 3 -17.66 18.62 -17.63
N ASN A 4 -18.07 17.37 -17.45
CA ASN A 4 -19.29 16.83 -18.03
C ASN A 4 -20.19 16.31 -16.89
N ASN A 5 -21.13 17.14 -16.47
CA ASN A 5 -22.00 16.87 -15.30
C ASN A 5 -23.22 16.03 -15.68
N LYS A 6 -23.00 14.92 -16.38
CA LYS A 6 -24.06 13.92 -16.62
C LYS A 6 -24.18 13.02 -15.40
N PHE A 7 -25.23 13.24 -14.61
CA PHE A 7 -25.62 12.29 -13.57
C PHE A 7 -26.21 11.06 -14.25
N VAL A 8 -25.44 9.99 -14.26
CA VAL A 8 -25.99 8.66 -14.53
C VAL A 8 -26.55 8.18 -13.21
N ASN A 9 -27.88 8.05 -13.10
CA ASN A 9 -28.47 7.23 -12.06
C ASN A 9 -28.01 5.80 -12.32
N LEU A 10 -26.91 5.40 -11.67
CA LEU A 10 -26.63 4.00 -11.49
C LEU A 10 -27.88 3.39 -10.84
N PRO A 11 -28.36 2.22 -11.30
CA PRO A 11 -29.48 1.56 -10.65
C PRO A 11 -29.22 1.59 -9.14
N SER A 12 -30.23 2.00 -8.36
CA SER A 12 -30.25 1.75 -6.91
C SER A 12 -29.70 0.35 -6.69
N HIS A 13 -28.87 0.14 -5.65
CA HIS A 13 -28.10 -1.07 -5.28
C HIS A 13 -28.89 -2.41 -5.29
N ASP A 14 -29.58 -2.69 -6.38
CA ASP A 14 -30.60 -3.69 -6.64
C ASP A 14 -30.03 -4.60 -7.74
N PHE A 15 -28.73 -4.88 -7.58
CA PHE A 15 -28.05 -5.91 -8.34
C PHE A 15 -28.59 -7.24 -7.86
N SER A 16 -28.85 -8.17 -8.78
CA SER A 16 -29.21 -9.54 -8.43
C SER A 16 -28.16 -10.20 -7.54
N ILE A 17 -26.90 -9.80 -7.71
CA ILE A 17 -25.73 -10.23 -6.95
C ILE A 17 -24.77 -9.06 -6.77
N GLU A 18 -24.33 -8.80 -5.55
CA GLU A 18 -23.24 -7.89 -5.20
C GLU A 18 -22.10 -8.68 -4.56
N VAL A 19 -20.85 -8.38 -4.94
CA VAL A 19 -19.64 -8.98 -4.37
C VAL A 19 -18.69 -7.88 -3.98
N VAL A 20 -18.24 -7.90 -2.73
CA VAL A 20 -17.29 -6.93 -2.19
C VAL A 20 -16.14 -7.68 -1.53
N GLU A 21 -14.92 -7.23 -1.74
CA GLU A 21 -13.73 -7.75 -1.08
C GLU A 21 -12.97 -6.62 -0.40
N HIS A 22 -12.50 -6.86 0.82
CA HIS A 22 -11.56 -5.98 1.50
C HIS A 22 -10.36 -6.79 1.97
N LYS A 23 -9.18 -6.37 1.53
CA LYS A 23 -7.89 -6.93 1.96
C LYS A 23 -7.38 -6.09 3.12
N GLY A 24 -7.26 -6.72 4.29
CA GLY A 24 -6.73 -6.10 5.49
C GLY A 24 -5.23 -5.81 5.38
N ARG A 25 -4.72 -5.09 6.38
CA ARG A 25 -3.35 -4.55 6.38
C ARG A 25 -2.24 -5.61 6.27
N GLY A 26 -2.43 -6.82 6.80
CA GLY A 26 -1.43 -7.89 6.69
C GLY A 26 -1.46 -8.64 5.37
N ASN A 27 -2.41 -8.36 4.48
CA ASN A 27 -2.44 -8.99 3.17
C ASN A 27 -1.20 -8.57 2.35
N PRO A 28 -0.51 -9.50 1.65
CA PRO A 28 0.72 -9.18 0.94
C PRO A 28 0.63 -8.01 -0.04
N SER A 29 -0.48 -7.89 -0.80
CA SER A 29 -0.65 -6.75 -1.71
C SER A 29 -0.90 -5.44 -0.95
N MET A 30 -1.64 -5.51 0.16
CA MET A 30 -1.89 -4.33 0.99
C MET A 30 -0.61 -3.86 1.71
N ILE A 31 0.27 -4.78 2.15
CA ILE A 31 1.59 -4.44 2.69
C ILE A 31 2.39 -3.64 1.66
N CYS A 32 2.42 -4.09 0.40
CA CYS A 32 3.07 -3.37 -0.70
C CYS A 32 2.52 -1.95 -0.86
N ASP A 33 1.19 -1.81 -0.98
CA ASP A 33 0.53 -0.51 -1.17
C ASP A 33 0.80 0.45 -0.01
N LEU A 34 0.72 -0.06 1.23
CA LEU A 34 0.98 0.73 2.44
C LEU A 34 2.43 1.20 2.54
N LEU A 35 3.39 0.33 2.22
CA LEU A 35 4.82 0.68 2.22
C LEU A 35 5.15 1.70 1.12
N ILE A 36 4.61 1.52 -0.09
CA ILE A 36 4.76 2.50 -1.18
C ILE A 36 4.21 3.86 -0.77
N ASN A 37 2.99 3.89 -0.22
CA ASN A 37 2.36 5.14 0.20
C ASN A 37 3.15 5.84 1.32
N HIS A 38 3.60 5.07 2.32
CA HIS A 38 4.47 5.58 3.39
C HIS A 38 5.76 6.17 2.81
N LEU A 39 6.50 5.39 2.02
CA LEU A 39 7.77 5.83 1.43
C LEU A 39 7.61 7.04 0.53
N THR A 40 6.56 7.09 -0.29
CA THR A 40 6.27 8.23 -1.17
C THR A 40 6.08 9.50 -0.36
N THR A 41 5.26 9.44 0.69
CA THR A 41 4.99 10.59 1.57
C THR A 41 6.26 11.05 2.31
N ARG A 42 7.02 10.09 2.84
CA ARG A 42 8.27 10.36 3.57
C ARG A 42 9.33 10.93 2.65
N LEU A 43 9.50 10.37 1.47
CA LEU A 43 10.51 10.82 0.51
C LEU A 43 10.25 12.24 0.01
N ALA A 44 8.99 12.58 -0.28
CA ALA A 44 8.61 13.95 -0.63
C ALA A 44 8.99 14.95 0.47
N THR A 45 8.74 14.58 1.73
CA THR A 45 9.10 15.42 2.89
C THR A 45 10.62 15.55 3.01
N ILE A 46 11.35 14.44 2.90
CA ILE A 46 12.83 14.42 3.00
C ILE A 46 13.47 15.23 1.88
N TYR A 47 12.99 15.14 0.65
CA TYR A 47 13.50 15.93 -0.46
C TYR A 47 13.31 17.42 -0.23
N LYS A 48 12.12 17.83 0.21
CA LYS A 48 11.84 19.22 0.55
C LYS A 48 12.76 19.73 1.64
N ASP A 49 13.01 18.95 2.70
CA ASP A 49 13.84 19.40 3.82
C ASP A 49 15.34 19.37 3.49
N PHE A 50 15.82 18.33 2.81
CA PHE A 50 17.24 18.11 2.56
C PHE A 50 17.78 18.91 1.35
N TYR A 51 17.01 18.92 0.27
CA TYR A 51 17.35 19.61 -0.97
C TYR A 51 16.74 21.00 -1.10
N GLN A 52 15.81 21.37 -0.20
CA GLN A 52 15.14 22.69 -0.21
C GLN A 52 14.36 22.93 -1.51
N THR A 53 13.93 21.85 -2.16
CA THR A 53 13.17 21.88 -3.41
C THR A 53 12.35 20.61 -3.58
N ASP A 54 11.26 20.70 -4.33
CA ASP A 54 10.48 19.53 -4.72
C ASP A 54 11.23 18.82 -5.86
N ILE A 55 11.52 17.54 -5.67
CA ILE A 55 12.17 16.69 -6.68
C ILE A 55 11.16 15.64 -7.09
N ASP A 56 10.99 15.46 -8.41
CA ASP A 56 10.17 14.39 -8.94
C ASP A 56 10.78 13.00 -8.69
N PHE A 57 9.93 12.06 -8.32
CA PHE A 57 10.27 10.65 -8.15
C PHE A 57 9.01 9.80 -8.34
N ASP A 58 9.21 8.49 -8.44
CA ASP A 58 8.15 7.50 -8.56
C ASP A 58 8.57 6.23 -7.84
N LEU A 59 7.80 5.80 -6.84
CA LEU A 59 7.98 4.55 -6.11
C LEU A 59 6.78 3.61 -6.30
N SER A 60 6.23 3.53 -7.50
CA SER A 60 5.01 2.77 -7.81
C SER A 60 5.18 1.26 -7.94
N ASP A 61 6.40 0.77 -8.16
CA ASP A 61 6.64 -0.65 -8.37
C ASP A 61 7.04 -1.33 -7.06
N SER A 62 6.31 -2.38 -6.67
CA SER A 62 6.79 -3.28 -5.62
C SER A 62 6.32 -4.72 -5.79
N ILE A 63 7.09 -5.64 -5.21
CA ILE A 63 6.75 -7.06 -5.14
C ILE A 63 7.13 -7.58 -3.76
N LEU A 64 6.24 -8.33 -3.13
CA LEU A 64 6.52 -9.07 -1.91
C LEU A 64 6.66 -10.57 -2.21
N LEU A 65 7.89 -11.06 -2.19
CA LEU A 65 8.18 -12.48 -2.38
C LEU A 65 7.95 -13.23 -1.07
N ALA A 66 7.18 -14.31 -1.15
CA ALA A 66 6.90 -15.16 0.00
C ALA A 66 8.19 -15.79 0.57
N GLY A 67 8.25 -15.83 1.89
CA GLY A 67 9.21 -16.64 2.62
C GLY A 67 8.72 -18.09 2.79
N GLU A 68 9.39 -18.82 3.66
CA GLU A 68 9.02 -20.19 4.05
C GLU A 68 9.03 -20.27 5.57
N THR A 69 7.96 -20.78 6.15
CA THR A 69 7.79 -20.92 7.60
C THR A 69 7.47 -22.37 7.96
N ILE A 70 7.90 -22.77 9.15
CA ILE A 70 7.55 -24.05 9.77
C ILE A 70 6.72 -23.70 11.01
N PRO A 71 5.39 -23.65 10.89
CA PRO A 71 4.51 -23.36 12.02
C PRO A 71 4.45 -24.56 12.97
N ASP A 72 4.35 -24.28 14.27
CA ASP A 72 4.08 -25.27 15.31
C ASP A 72 2.84 -24.86 16.11
N PHE A 73 2.01 -25.84 16.48
CA PHE A 73 0.75 -25.63 17.18
C PHE A 73 0.92 -25.09 18.61
N GLN A 74 2.12 -25.20 19.19
CA GLN A 74 2.42 -24.72 20.55
C GLN A 74 2.64 -23.20 20.63
N GLY A 75 2.16 -22.43 19.63
CA GLY A 75 2.37 -20.99 19.55
C GLY A 75 3.81 -20.61 19.21
N SER A 76 4.57 -21.58 18.69
CA SER A 76 5.94 -21.39 18.23
C SER A 76 6.02 -21.63 16.73
N GLY A 77 7.10 -21.18 16.11
CA GLY A 77 7.32 -21.36 14.68
C GLY A 77 8.67 -20.80 14.30
N SER A 78 9.25 -21.36 13.26
CA SER A 78 10.52 -20.85 12.72
C SER A 78 10.31 -20.34 11.31
N ILE A 79 11.01 -19.26 11.00
CA ILE A 79 11.07 -18.71 9.66
C ILE A 79 12.30 -19.33 9.02
N PHE A 80 12.07 -20.29 8.13
CA PHE A 80 13.13 -21.00 7.42
C PHE A 80 13.74 -20.08 6.35
N LYS A 81 12.89 -19.31 5.68
CA LYS A 81 13.30 -18.32 4.69
C LYS A 81 12.53 -17.02 4.90
N PRO A 82 13.20 -15.87 5.07
CA PRO A 82 12.52 -14.60 5.21
C PRO A 82 11.81 -14.22 3.91
N MET A 83 10.75 -13.44 4.07
CA MET A 83 10.07 -12.79 2.94
C MET A 83 10.93 -11.66 2.41
N VAL A 84 10.81 -11.35 1.11
CA VAL A 84 11.63 -10.31 0.45
C VAL A 84 10.73 -9.29 -0.23
N PHE A 85 10.75 -8.06 0.27
CA PHE A 85 10.15 -6.91 -0.37
C PHE A 85 11.12 -6.28 -1.36
N ILE A 86 10.71 -6.17 -2.62
CA ILE A 86 11.46 -5.52 -3.68
C ILE A 86 10.76 -4.21 -4.00
N LEU A 87 11.48 -3.10 -3.87
CA LEU A 87 11.01 -1.77 -4.25
C LEU A 87 11.63 -1.35 -5.58
N GLY A 88 10.81 -0.99 -6.55
CA GLY A 88 11.20 -0.44 -7.85
C GLY A 88 10.75 1.01 -8.02
N GLY A 89 10.81 1.49 -9.26
CA GLY A 89 10.59 2.89 -9.61
C GLY A 89 11.88 3.68 -9.81
N TRP A 90 11.78 4.99 -9.75
CA TRP A 90 12.90 5.91 -9.98
C TRP A 90 12.91 7.09 -9.01
N ALA A 91 14.11 7.48 -8.57
CA ALA A 91 14.32 8.56 -7.62
C ALA A 91 15.73 9.15 -7.78
N THR A 92 15.96 10.29 -7.12
CA THR A 92 17.25 11.01 -7.14
C THR A 92 17.96 10.84 -5.80
N ASP A 93 19.15 10.23 -5.81
CA ASP A 93 19.99 10.09 -4.61
C ASP A 93 20.99 11.25 -4.46
N GLU A 94 21.21 12.05 -5.49
CA GLU A 94 22.09 13.22 -5.47
C GLU A 94 21.49 14.43 -6.19
N HIS A 95 21.47 15.59 -5.54
CA HIS A 95 21.04 16.85 -6.14
C HIS A 95 21.88 18.01 -5.61
N GLN A 96 22.37 18.87 -6.52
CA GLN A 96 23.21 20.03 -6.19
C GLN A 96 24.43 19.70 -5.29
N GLY A 97 25.07 18.54 -5.52
CA GLY A 97 26.24 18.09 -4.76
C GLY A 97 25.94 17.59 -3.33
N LYS A 98 24.67 17.54 -2.93
CA LYS A 98 24.23 16.84 -1.72
C LYS A 98 23.77 15.43 -2.09
N ARG A 99 24.10 14.44 -1.27
CA ARG A 99 23.75 13.04 -1.51
C ARG A 99 23.01 12.42 -0.33
N LEU A 100 21.96 11.68 -0.63
CA LEU A 100 21.23 10.82 0.30
C LEU A 100 21.70 9.38 0.17
N ASN A 101 21.88 8.69 1.30
CA ASN A 101 22.04 7.24 1.29
C ASN A 101 20.65 6.60 1.11
N PHE A 102 20.28 6.36 -0.14
CA PHE A 102 18.93 5.95 -0.50
C PHE A 102 18.58 4.54 0.02
N ASP A 103 19.52 3.60 0.00
CA ASP A 103 19.29 2.25 0.54
C ASP A 103 19.06 2.28 2.06
N TYR A 104 19.88 3.05 2.79
CA TYR A 104 19.69 3.24 4.22
C TYR A 104 18.35 3.90 4.53
N LEU A 105 17.98 4.97 3.81
CA LEU A 105 16.72 5.68 3.98
C LEU A 105 15.52 4.75 3.79
N ILE A 106 15.48 4.00 2.68
CA ILE A 106 14.38 3.07 2.40
C ILE A 106 14.28 2.01 3.49
N ARG A 107 15.40 1.38 3.87
CA ARG A 107 15.43 0.36 4.92
C ARG A 107 14.95 0.91 6.25
N SER A 108 15.45 2.08 6.65
CA SER A 108 15.10 2.72 7.92
C SER A 108 13.60 3.05 7.98
N GLU A 109 13.05 3.64 6.92
CA GLU A 109 11.63 4.02 6.86
C GLU A 109 10.72 2.79 6.84
N ILE A 110 11.06 1.74 6.07
CA ILE A 110 10.28 0.49 6.06
C ILE A 110 10.33 -0.19 7.43
N TYR A 111 11.50 -0.36 8.04
CA TYR A 111 11.58 -1.05 9.33
C TYR A 111 10.90 -0.27 10.46
N THR A 112 10.93 1.05 10.41
CA THR A 112 10.14 1.90 11.33
C THR A 112 8.64 1.66 11.11
N PHE A 113 8.18 1.72 9.86
CA PHE A 113 6.79 1.43 9.52
C PHE A 113 6.36 0.04 9.98
N LEU A 114 7.19 -0.99 9.73
CA LEU A 114 6.87 -2.36 10.10
C LEU A 114 6.74 -2.51 11.62
N LYS A 115 7.65 -1.93 12.39
CA LYS A 115 7.62 -1.94 13.85
C LYS A 115 6.39 -1.25 14.43
N GLU A 116 5.93 -0.17 13.82
CA GLU A 116 4.76 0.59 14.27
C GLU A 116 3.43 -0.09 13.88
N ASN A 117 3.42 -0.84 12.79
CA ASN A 117 2.18 -1.37 12.23
C ASN A 117 2.00 -2.87 12.44
N TYR A 118 3.05 -3.68 12.52
CA TYR A 118 2.94 -5.15 12.60
C TYR A 118 3.61 -5.70 13.85
N ARG A 119 2.99 -6.69 14.49
CA ARG A 119 3.53 -7.28 15.73
C ARG A 119 4.70 -8.23 15.47
N PHE A 120 4.71 -8.88 14.31
CA PHE A 120 5.62 -9.99 14.03
C PHE A 120 6.51 -9.80 12.81
N LEU A 121 6.38 -8.69 12.06
CA LEU A 121 7.27 -8.37 10.93
C LEU A 121 8.41 -7.46 11.38
N HIS A 122 9.64 -7.87 11.14
CA HIS A 122 10.85 -7.15 11.53
C HIS A 122 12.05 -7.55 10.67
N GLU A 123 13.20 -6.91 10.87
CA GLU A 123 14.39 -7.06 10.03
C GLU A 123 14.90 -8.50 9.87
N ASN A 124 14.71 -9.36 10.87
CA ASN A 124 15.16 -10.75 10.82
C ASN A 124 14.29 -11.64 9.91
N ASN A 125 13.09 -11.20 9.57
CA ASN A 125 12.14 -12.00 8.79
C ASN A 125 11.54 -11.31 7.57
N PHE A 126 11.82 -10.03 7.38
CA PHE A 126 11.36 -9.22 6.26
C PHE A 126 12.56 -8.51 5.64
N PHE A 127 13.06 -9.03 4.53
CA PHE A 127 14.23 -8.45 3.86
C PHE A 127 13.82 -7.45 2.79
N ILE A 128 14.61 -6.39 2.66
CA ILE A 128 14.34 -5.31 1.71
C ILE A 128 15.41 -5.35 0.62
N LYS A 129 14.95 -5.38 -0.63
CA LYS A 129 15.78 -5.23 -1.82
C LYS A 129 15.38 -3.94 -2.54
N ASN A 130 16.23 -2.93 -2.42
CA ASN A 130 16.09 -1.70 -3.17
C ASN A 130 16.53 -1.91 -4.63
N ALA A 131 15.60 -1.76 -5.57
CA ALA A 131 15.83 -1.81 -7.01
C ALA A 131 15.52 -0.48 -7.70
N VAL A 132 15.28 0.60 -6.93
CA VAL A 132 15.01 1.94 -7.46
C VAL A 132 16.18 2.44 -8.31
N LYS A 133 15.86 3.05 -9.45
CA LYS A 133 16.84 3.56 -10.41
C LYS A 133 16.84 5.08 -10.49
N MET A 134 17.80 5.63 -11.23
CA MET A 134 17.75 7.04 -11.59
C MET A 134 16.58 7.32 -12.55
N ILE A 135 16.13 8.57 -12.55
CA ILE A 135 15.09 9.05 -13.47
C ILE A 135 15.46 8.69 -14.91
N PRO A 136 14.57 8.05 -15.68
CA PRO A 136 14.79 7.81 -17.10
C PRO A 136 15.04 9.11 -17.86
N ALA A 137 16.10 9.18 -18.67
CA ALA A 137 16.49 10.39 -19.41
C ALA A 137 15.36 10.98 -20.27
N LYS A 138 14.48 10.12 -20.80
CA LYS A 138 13.31 10.52 -21.61
C LYS A 138 12.24 11.30 -20.82
N LEU A 139 12.19 11.15 -19.49
CA LEU A 139 11.21 11.80 -18.63
C LEU A 139 11.68 13.18 -18.15
N ILE A 140 12.99 13.41 -18.07
CA ILE A 140 13.59 14.67 -17.59
C ILE A 140 12.94 15.93 -18.19
N PRO A 141 12.69 16.03 -19.52
CA PRO A 141 12.10 17.23 -20.13
C PRO A 141 10.65 17.55 -19.68
N TYR A 142 9.95 16.57 -19.10
CA TYR A 142 8.57 16.71 -18.62
C TYR A 142 8.52 17.11 -17.15
N LEU A 143 9.54 16.72 -16.36
CA LEU A 143 9.66 16.99 -14.93
C LEU A 143 10.18 18.41 -14.64
N THR A 144 11.03 18.95 -15.50
CA THR A 144 11.64 20.29 -15.31
C THR A 144 10.73 21.47 -15.65
N LYS A 145 9.46 21.23 -16.00
CA LYS A 145 8.54 22.32 -16.37
C LYS A 145 7.80 22.78 -15.11
N ASN A 146 7.88 24.08 -14.80
CA ASN A 146 7.16 24.76 -13.70
C ASN A 146 5.62 24.69 -13.77
N ASN A 147 5.08 23.89 -14.68
CA ASN A 147 3.66 23.60 -14.78
C ASN A 147 3.47 22.15 -14.37
N VAL A 148 2.53 21.90 -13.46
CA VAL A 148 2.08 20.54 -13.14
C VAL A 148 1.48 19.93 -14.42
N ILE A 149 2.29 19.19 -15.16
CA ILE A 149 1.90 18.46 -16.35
C ILE A 149 1.76 17.00 -15.94
N ALA A 150 0.70 16.34 -16.40
CA ALA A 150 0.55 14.91 -16.17
C ALA A 150 1.76 14.18 -16.76
N SER A 151 2.40 13.33 -15.95
CA SER A 151 3.54 12.51 -16.37
C SER A 151 3.12 11.40 -17.35
N ASP A 152 1.85 10.99 -17.30
CA ASP A 152 1.26 9.95 -18.15
C ASP A 152 -0.25 10.18 -18.36
N GLU A 153 -0.87 9.40 -19.24
CA GLU A 153 -2.32 9.39 -19.50
C GLU A 153 -3.04 8.42 -18.55
N TRP A 154 -3.78 8.96 -17.58
CA TRP A 154 -4.53 8.17 -16.59
C TRP A 154 -5.97 8.66 -16.41
N VAL A 155 -6.83 7.77 -15.91
CA VAL A 155 -8.22 8.08 -15.54
C VAL A 155 -8.48 7.54 -14.14
N ALA A 156 -8.87 8.42 -13.22
CA ALA A 156 -9.35 8.03 -11.90
C ALA A 156 -10.88 7.95 -11.89
N MET A 157 -11.42 6.94 -11.21
CA MET A 157 -12.86 6.76 -11.01
C MET A 157 -13.16 6.69 -9.51
N GLY A 158 -14.23 7.34 -9.09
CA GLY A 158 -14.72 7.29 -7.72
C GLY A 158 -16.24 7.40 -7.69
N ILE A 159 -16.86 6.66 -6.78
CA ILE A 159 -18.30 6.71 -6.50
C ILE A 159 -18.46 7.19 -5.06
N GLY A 160 -19.37 8.14 -4.84
CA GLY A 160 -19.66 8.68 -3.52
C GLY A 160 -20.67 7.81 -2.77
N GLY A 161 -20.33 7.43 -1.54
CA GLY A 161 -21.18 6.62 -0.67
C GLY A 161 -20.93 5.12 -0.84
N TYR A 162 -21.10 4.38 0.26
CA TYR A 162 -20.96 2.93 0.28
C TYR A 162 -22.31 2.23 0.21
N THR A 163 -22.37 1.10 -0.50
CA THR A 163 -23.48 0.16 -0.45
C THR A 163 -23.63 -0.41 0.97
N VAL A 164 -24.74 -1.12 1.23
CA VAL A 164 -24.91 -1.84 2.50
C VAL A 164 -23.81 -2.90 2.67
N LEU A 165 -23.50 -3.66 1.62
CA LEU A 165 -22.48 -4.71 1.68
C LEU A 165 -21.08 -4.13 1.90
N GLU A 166 -20.71 -3.04 1.22
CA GLU A 166 -19.44 -2.34 1.41
C GLU A 166 -19.27 -1.86 2.85
N LYS A 167 -20.32 -1.28 3.45
CA LYS A 167 -20.30 -0.87 4.87
C LYS A 167 -20.10 -2.05 5.80
N ILE A 168 -20.78 -3.18 5.54
CA ILE A 168 -20.65 -4.39 6.36
C ILE A 168 -19.22 -4.91 6.28
N VAL A 169 -18.68 -5.12 5.08
CA VAL A 169 -17.31 -5.64 4.87
C VAL A 169 -16.27 -4.75 5.56
N LEU A 170 -16.36 -3.42 5.39
CA LEU A 170 -15.46 -2.47 6.05
C LEU A 170 -15.60 -2.49 7.58
N SER A 171 -16.83 -2.64 8.10
CA SER A 171 -17.07 -2.68 9.54
C SER A 171 -16.54 -3.95 10.18
N VAL A 172 -16.68 -5.10 9.51
CA VAL A 172 -16.10 -6.37 9.98
C VAL A 172 -14.57 -6.26 10.03
N ASN A 173 -13.92 -5.67 9.01
CA ASN A 173 -12.46 -5.48 9.05
C ASN A 173 -12.04 -4.62 10.24
N LYS A 174 -12.71 -3.47 10.44
CA LYS A 174 -12.42 -2.57 11.57
C LYS A 174 -12.60 -3.25 12.92
N TYR A 175 -13.63 -4.08 13.05
CA TYR A 175 -13.86 -4.85 14.26
C TYR A 175 -12.72 -5.85 14.51
N LEU A 176 -12.33 -6.65 13.51
CA LEU A 176 -11.21 -7.59 13.64
C LEU A 176 -9.87 -6.89 13.94
N ASP A 177 -9.58 -5.79 13.27
CA ASP A 177 -8.41 -4.95 13.56
C ASP A 177 -8.41 -4.43 15.00
N SER A 178 -9.58 -4.10 15.56
CA SER A 178 -9.70 -3.68 16.97
C SER A 178 -9.48 -4.84 17.95
N LEU A 179 -9.94 -6.05 17.62
CA LEU A 179 -9.71 -7.23 18.43
C LEU A 179 -8.22 -7.57 18.50
N ILE A 180 -7.54 -7.53 17.34
CA ILE A 180 -6.09 -7.73 17.20
C ILE A 180 -5.30 -6.80 18.13
N LYS A 181 -5.70 -5.52 18.21
CA LYS A 181 -5.00 -4.51 19.00
C LYS A 181 -5.22 -4.64 20.51
N ASN A 182 -6.41 -5.08 20.93
CA ASN A 182 -6.84 -4.88 22.32
C ASN A 182 -7.09 -6.16 23.11
N SER A 183 -7.46 -7.27 22.46
CA SER A 183 -8.13 -8.37 23.18
C SER A 183 -7.82 -9.78 22.68
N GLN A 184 -7.30 -9.94 21.47
CA GLN A 184 -7.07 -11.24 20.83
C GLN A 184 -5.74 -11.22 20.04
N PRO A 185 -4.58 -11.32 20.71
CA PRO A 185 -3.28 -11.28 20.05
C PRO A 185 -3.03 -12.47 19.11
N GLU A 186 -3.78 -13.55 19.25
CA GLU A 186 -3.66 -14.79 18.46
C GLU A 186 -4.14 -14.61 17.01
N ILE A 187 -5.02 -13.62 16.76
CA ILE A 187 -5.49 -13.29 15.41
C ILE A 187 -4.39 -12.53 14.68
N GLY A 188 -3.96 -13.01 13.51
CA GLY A 188 -2.98 -12.35 12.65
C GLY A 188 -3.53 -11.17 11.86
N GLU A 189 -2.63 -10.35 11.32
CA GLU A 189 -2.98 -9.16 10.53
C GLU A 189 -3.44 -9.44 9.09
N ASP A 190 -3.13 -10.62 8.53
CA ASP A 190 -3.55 -11.02 7.18
C ASP A 190 -4.99 -11.53 7.20
N ILE A 191 -5.92 -10.59 7.05
CA ILE A 191 -7.36 -10.83 7.03
C ILE A 191 -7.88 -10.38 5.67
N VAL A 192 -8.64 -11.24 4.99
CA VAL A 192 -9.37 -10.88 3.78
C VAL A 192 -10.83 -11.17 4.02
N ILE A 193 -11.68 -10.17 3.81
CA ILE A 193 -13.12 -10.28 4.00
C ILE A 193 -13.79 -10.24 2.65
N LYS A 194 -14.61 -11.24 2.37
CA LYS A 194 -15.41 -11.31 1.15
C LYS A 194 -16.88 -11.35 1.51
N GLY A 195 -17.60 -10.34 1.05
CA GLY A 195 -19.03 -10.24 1.14
C GLY A 195 -19.70 -10.65 -0.18
N THR A 196 -20.78 -11.41 -0.08
CA THR A 196 -21.69 -11.66 -1.20
C THR A 196 -23.12 -11.43 -0.74
N LEU A 197 -23.84 -10.58 -1.46
CA LEU A 197 -25.27 -10.35 -1.28
C LEU A 197 -25.99 -10.80 -2.54
N GLU A 198 -26.78 -11.87 -2.43
CA GLU A 198 -27.61 -12.38 -3.52
C GLU A 198 -29.07 -12.30 -3.11
N LYS A 199 -29.84 -11.42 -3.77
CA LYS A 199 -31.21 -11.05 -3.40
C LYS A 199 -31.31 -10.54 -1.96
N SER A 200 -31.53 -11.44 -1.00
CA SER A 200 -31.59 -11.13 0.44
C SER A 200 -30.71 -12.06 1.28
N SER A 201 -29.86 -12.86 0.63
CA SER A 201 -28.93 -13.79 1.28
C SER A 201 -27.56 -13.14 1.39
N LEU A 202 -27.13 -12.86 2.62
CA LEU A 202 -25.82 -12.32 2.93
C LEU A 202 -24.86 -13.45 3.33
N LYS A 203 -23.69 -13.49 2.71
CA LYS A 203 -22.57 -14.36 3.11
C LYS A 203 -21.33 -13.51 3.32
N ILE A 204 -20.69 -13.65 4.48
CA ILE A 204 -19.38 -13.09 4.79
C ILE A 204 -18.41 -14.26 4.98
N LYS A 205 -17.25 -14.18 4.35
CA LYS A 205 -16.13 -15.11 4.50
C LYS A 205 -14.86 -14.35 4.84
#